data_AF-C6HYM6-F1
#
_entry.id   AF-C6HYM6-F1
#
_cell.length_a   1.000
_cell.length_b   1.000
_cell.length_c   1.000
_cell.angle_alpha   90.00
_cell.angle_beta   90.00
_cell.angle_gamma   90.00
#
_symmetry.space_group_name_H-M   'P 1'
#
loop_
_entity.id
_entity.type
_entity.pdbx_description
1 polymer ?
#
loop_
_entity_poly.entity_id
_entity_poly.type
_entity_poly.pdbx_seq_one_letter_code
_entity_poly.pdbx_strand_id
1 'polypeptide(L)' 'MRLIHLPPYSPEVNLAERLWNVLRRDYVANRIFDSLKNAIYQAETGLGKVAANRSEIRSLPNWTWVSDTLNAIFN' A
#
# COMPACT_ATOMS: atom_id res chain seq x y z
N MET A 1 -12.63 0.50 18.34
CA MET A 1 -11.77 0.93 17.20
C MET A 1 -10.91 2.08 17.70
N ARG A 2 -9.58 1.97 17.61
CA ARG A 2 -8.63 3.00 18.08
C ARG A 2 -8.02 3.69 16.87
N LEU A 3 -8.02 5.01 16.85
CA LEU A 3 -7.31 5.78 15.83
C LEU A 3 -5.81 5.75 16.13
N ILE A 4 -5.02 5.49 15.10
CA ILE A 4 -3.56 5.56 15.14
C ILE A 4 -3.18 6.85 14.43
N HIS A 5 -2.62 7.80 15.17
CA HIS A 5 -2.14 9.05 14.61
C HIS A 5 -0.79 8.82 13.94
N LEU A 6 -0.66 9.27 12.69
CA LEU A 6 0.60 9.26 11.96
C LEU A 6 1.24 10.65 12.04
N PRO A 7 2.58 10.73 12.11
CA PRO A 7 3.28 12.00 12.00
C PRO A 7 2.98 12.66 10.65
N PRO A 8 2.95 14.01 10.60
CA PRO A 8 2.71 14.73 9.36
C PRO A 8 3.82 14.42 8.34
N TYR A 9 3.43 14.28 7.06
CA TYR A 9 4.34 14.02 5.94
C TYR A 9 5.18 12.74 6.03
N SER A 10 4.70 11.71 6.74
CA SER A 10 5.40 10.44 6.89
C SER A 10 4.71 9.27 6.15
N PRO A 11 4.72 9.25 4.80
CA PRO A 11 4.15 8.15 4.02
C PRO A 11 4.83 6.80 4.31
N GLU A 12 6.09 6.81 4.73
CA GLU A 12 6.90 5.63 5.02
C GLU A 12 6.34 4.78 6.18
N VAL A 13 5.65 5.41 7.14
CA VAL A 13 4.97 4.73 8.25
C VAL A 13 3.50 4.42 7.97
N ASN A 14 2.94 4.92 6.85
CA ASN A 14 1.59 4.60 6.42
C ASN A 14 1.57 3.29 5.61
N LEU A 15 1.08 2.20 6.20
CA LEU A 15 1.00 0.90 5.53
C LEU A 15 0.19 0.94 4.22
N ALA A 16 -0.81 1.83 4.11
CA ALA A 16 -1.58 1.99 2.89
C ALA A 16 -0.71 2.47 1.71
N GLU A 17 0.30 3.31 1.97
CA GLU A 17 1.23 3.78 0.93
C GLU A 17 2.07 2.65 0.35
N ARG A 18 2.34 1.60 1.13
CA ARG A 18 3.03 0.40 0.63
C ARG A 18 2.18 -0.37 -0.36
N LEU A 19 0.89 -0.53 -0.05
CA LEU A 19 -0.07 -1.11 -0.97
C LEU A 19 -0.15 -0.28 -2.25
N TRP A 20 -0.23 1.05 -2.12
CA TRP A 20 -0.26 1.95 -3.28
C TRP A 20 1.02 1.88 -4.11
N ASN A 21 2.19 1.72 -3.49
CA ASN A 21 3.45 1.52 -4.21
C ASN A 21 3.43 0.25 -5.08
N VAL A 22 2.94 -0.87 -4.54
CA VAL A 22 2.79 -2.13 -5.32
C VAL A 22 1.83 -1.92 -6.49
N LEU A 23 0.65 -1.35 -6.22
CA LEU A 23 -0.35 -1.10 -7.25
C LEU A 23 0.18 -0.19 -8.37
N ARG A 24 0.82 0.91 -7.99
CA ARG A 24 1.43 1.84 -8.96
C ARG A 24 2.55 1.17 -9.75
N ARG A 25 3.47 0.46 -9.10
CA ARG A 25 4.63 -0.16 -9.76
C ARG A 25 4.24 -1.30 -10.70
N ASP A 26 3.38 -2.21 -10.25
CA ASP A 26 3.18 -3.49 -10.96
C ASP A 26 1.97 -3.49 -11.88
N TYR A 27 0.97 -2.65 -11.58
CA TYR A 27 -0.30 -2.67 -12.28
C TYR A 27 -0.58 -1.42 -13.10
N VAL A 28 0.06 -0.27 -12.78
CA VAL A 28 -0.25 1.01 -13.45
C VAL A 28 0.95 1.60 -14.18
N ALA A 29 2.18 1.39 -13.69
CA ALA A 29 3.37 2.03 -14.25
C ALA A 29 3.56 1.68 -15.73
N ASN A 30 4.01 2.69 -16.50
CA ASN A 30 4.31 2.58 -17.93
C ASN A 30 3.13 2.11 -18.80
N ARG A 31 1.90 2.36 -18.36
CA ARG A 31 0.68 2.10 -19.14
C ARG A 31 0.02 3.42 -19.53
N ILE A 32 -0.45 3.49 -20.77
CA ILE A 32 -1.28 4.59 -21.26
C ILE A 32 -2.73 4.09 -21.29
N PHE A 33 -3.64 4.88 -20.74
CA PHE A 33 -5.07 4.61 -20.77
C PHE A 33 -5.75 5.63 -21.67
N ASP A 34 -6.58 5.13 -22.59
CA ASP A 34 -7.43 5.90 -23.50
C ASP A 34 -8.67 6.49 -22.80
N SER A 35 -9.00 6.01 -21.59
CA SER A 35 -10.11 6.51 -20.79
C SER A 35 -9.88 6.31 -19.29
N LEU A 36 -10.55 7.14 -18.48
CA LEU A 36 -10.59 6.97 -17.02
C LEU A 36 -11.16 5.59 -16.63
N LYS A 37 -12.17 5.11 -17.35
CA LYS A 37 -12.78 3.80 -17.12
C LYS A 37 -11.73 2.68 -17.19
N ASN A 38 -10.84 2.72 -18.18
CA ASN A 38 -9.80 1.72 -18.35
C ASN A 38 -8.70 1.83 -17.27
N ALA A 39 -8.39 3.05 -16.82
CA ALA A 39 -7.49 3.24 -15.68
C ALA A 39 -8.08 2.66 -14.37
N ILE A 40 -9.36 2.92 -14.10
CA ILE A 40 -10.07 2.36 -12.94
C ILE A 40 -10.10 0.84 -12.99
N TYR A 41 -10.51 0.27 -14.13
CA TYR A 41 -10.56 -1.18 -14.31
C TYR A 41 -9.20 -1.85 -14.06
N GLN A 42 -8.10 -1.24 -14.53
CA GLN A 42 -6.76 -1.74 -14.28
C GLN A 42 -6.39 -1.67 -12.79
N ALA A 43 -6.75 -0.60 -12.10
CA ALA A 43 -6.53 -0.45 -10.66
C ALA A 43 -7.33 -1.50 -9.85
N GLU A 44 -8.61 -1.72 -10.17
CA GLU A 44 -9.45 -2.74 -9.56
C GLU A 44 -8.90 -4.15 -9.80
N THR A 45 -8.42 -4.43 -11.02
CA THR A 45 -7.78 -5.69 -11.35
C THR A 45 -6.52 -5.92 -10.52
N GLY A 46 -5.69 -4.88 -10.35
CA GLY A 46 -4.50 -4.95 -9.49
C GLY A 46 -4.86 -5.19 -8.02
N LEU A 47 -5.84 -4.45 -7.51
CA LEU A 47 -6.36 -4.63 -6.15
C LEU A 47 -6.87 -6.05 -5.91
N GLY A 48 -7.64 -6.61 -6.84
CA GLY A 48 -8.14 -7.99 -6.74
C GLY A 48 -7.01 -9.03 -6.70
N LYS A 49 -5.97 -8.86 -7.51
CA LYS A 49 -4.79 -9.75 -7.52
C LYS A 49 -3.99 -9.67 -6.23
N VAL A 50 -3.73 -8.46 -5.74
CA VAL A 50 -3.04 -8.25 -4.45
C VAL A 50 -3.86 -8.84 -3.30
N ALA A 51 -5.17 -8.59 -3.26
CA ALA A 51 -6.08 -9.13 -2.25
C ALA A 51 -6.13 -10.67 -2.23
N ALA A 52 -6.01 -11.31 -3.39
CA ALA A 52 -5.93 -12.76 -3.50
C ALA A 52 -4.59 -13.33 -2.98
N ASN A 53 -3.50 -12.53 -2.99
CA ASN A 53 -2.18 -12.93 -2.53
C ASN A 53 -1.92 -12.53 -1.07
N ARG A 54 -2.49 -13.28 -0.13
CA ARG A 54 -2.34 -13.01 1.32
C ARG A 54 -0.89 -13.04 1.81
N SER A 55 -0.03 -13.88 1.24
CA SER A 55 1.39 -13.94 1.62
C SER A 55 2.12 -12.64 1.29
N GLU A 56 1.88 -12.09 0.10
CA GLU A 56 2.47 -10.83 -0.34
C GLU A 56 2.00 -9.67 0.55
N ILE A 57 0.69 -9.56 0.80
CA ILE A 57 0.15 -8.52 1.71
C ILE A 57 0.79 -8.60 3.10
N ARG A 58 0.91 -9.81 3.66
CA ARG A 58 1.53 -10.00 4.99
C ARG A 58 3.03 -9.69 5.01
N SER A 59 3.69 -9.70 3.86
CA SER A 59 5.10 -9.34 3.74
C SER A 59 5.34 -7.83 3.63
N LEU A 60 4.35 -7.05 3.20
CA LEU A 60 4.49 -5.58 3.05
C LEU A 60 4.91 -4.86 4.34
N PRO A 61 4.42 -5.25 5.54
CA PRO A 61 4.81 -4.66 6.82
C PRO A 61 6.07 -5.28 7.44
N ASN A 62 6.62 -6.39 6.91
CA ASN A 62 7.73 -7.15 7.54
C ASN A 62 9.09 -6.42 7.50
N TRP A 63 9.09 -5.09 7.36
CA TRP A 63 10.28 -4.29 7.57
C TRP A 63 10.35 -3.99 9.07
N THR A 64 11.26 -4.66 9.75
CA THR A 64 11.41 -4.62 11.22
C THR A 64 11.37 -3.19 11.76
N TRP A 65 11.96 -2.23 11.05
CA TRP A 65 11.97 -0.83 11.44
C TRP A 65 10.57 -0.18 11.56
N VAL A 66 9.55 -0.62 10.82
CA VAL A 66 8.18 -0.09 10.96
C VAL A 66 7.61 -0.53 12.30
N SER A 67 7.77 -1.82 12.63
CA SER A 67 7.38 -2.36 13.92
C SER A 67 8.16 -1.69 15.06
N ASP A 68 9.46 -1.46 14.87
CA ASP A 68 10.32 -0.80 15.85
C ASP A 68 9.89 0.67 16.07
N THR A 69 9.56 1.39 14.99
CA THR A 69 9.10 2.79 15.05
C THR A 69 7.74 2.89 15.74
N LEU A 70 6.79 2.00 15.42
CA LEU A 70 5.50 1.97 16.10
C LEU A 70 5.65 1.64 17.59
N ASN A 71 6.50 0.69 17.94
CA ASN A 71 6.80 0.37 19.34
C ASN A 71 7.44 1.54 20.09
N ALA A 72 8.28 2.34 19.44
CA ALA A 72 8.91 3.52 20.04
C ALA A 72 7.96 4.73 20.18
N ILE A 73 6.91 4.82 19.35
CA ILE A 73 5.91 5.90 19.43
C ILE A 73 4.81 5.59 20.46
N PHE A 74 4.47 4.31 20.63
CA PHE A 74 3.33 3.88 21.43
C PHE A 74 3.69 3.22 22.79
N ASN A 75 4.98 3.07 23.12
CA ASN A 75 5.49 2.79 24.46
C ASN A 75 6.21 4.02 25.01
#